data_AF-A0A6A6EQ40-F1
#
_entry.id   AF-A0A6A6EQ40-F1
#
_cell.length_a   1.000
_cell.length_b   1.000
_cell.length_c   1.000
_cell.angle_alpha   90.00
_cell.angle_beta   90.00
_cell.angle_gamma   90.00
#
_symmetry.space_group_name_H-M   'P 1'
#
loop_
_entity.id
_entity.type
_entity.pdbx_description
1 polymer ?
#
loop_
_entity_poly.entity_id
_entity_poly.type
_entity_poly.pdbx_seq_one_letter_code
_entity_poly.pdbx_strand_id
1 'polypeptide(L)'
;MANHLLTARSASLVGKNWLENFVQRTPEVKIKYGIAEEDIYNFDETGFQMGVISGGKVVTGFDRRNRRKAVQPGNREWVTVIQGINAKGWAIPLFIIFAGTYHLSAWYEGNDIPLDWVISLSDNGWTNNELGIKWLQHFDKHTKGRTVGVYRLLIINGHESHDSLEFQ
;
A
#
# COMPACT_ATOMS: atom_id res chain seq x y z
N MET A 1 -14.95 -6.33 13.57
CA MET A 1 -14.44 -6.08 12.19
C MET A 1 -13.06 -6.68 11.97
N ALA A 2 -12.01 -6.30 12.72
CA ALA A 2 -10.66 -6.88 12.60
C ALA A 2 -10.62 -8.41 12.70
N ASN A 3 -11.22 -8.99 13.75
CA ASN A 3 -11.30 -10.46 13.90
C ASN A 3 -12.06 -11.16 12.77
N HIS A 4 -13.09 -10.54 12.18
CA HIS A 4 -13.79 -11.13 11.03
C HIS A 4 -12.89 -11.18 9.78
N LEU A 5 -12.09 -10.14 9.55
CA LEU A 5 -11.12 -10.10 8.46
C LEU A 5 -9.98 -11.12 8.68
N LEU A 6 -9.51 -11.26 9.92
CA LEU A 6 -8.46 -12.22 10.28
C LEU A 6 -8.93 -13.67 10.14
N THR A 7 -10.16 -13.97 10.58
CA THR A 7 -10.77 -15.29 10.36
C THR A 7 -10.93 -15.63 8.89
N ALA A 8 -11.33 -14.67 8.05
CA ALA A 8 -11.42 -14.86 6.60
C ALA A 8 -10.07 -15.13 5.93
N ARG A 9 -8.97 -14.73 6.58
CA ARG A 9 -7.58 -14.92 6.12
C ARG A 9 -6.86 -16.06 6.84
N SER A 10 -7.56 -16.86 7.66
CA SER A 10 -6.95 -17.93 8.48
C SER A 10 -5.81 -17.45 9.40
N ALA A 11 -5.84 -16.18 9.80
CA ALA A 11 -4.84 -15.56 10.66
C ALA A 11 -5.25 -15.56 12.14
N SER A 12 -4.28 -15.39 13.04
CA SER A 12 -4.53 -15.28 14.48
C SER A 12 -5.41 -14.06 14.81
N LEU A 13 -6.33 -14.23 15.76
CA LEU A 13 -7.21 -13.16 16.21
C LEU A 13 -6.42 -12.11 16.99
N VAL A 14 -6.84 -10.85 16.90
CA VAL A 14 -6.31 -9.79 17.75
C VAL A 14 -6.84 -9.95 19.20
N GLY A 15 -6.02 -9.55 20.17
CA GLY A 15 -6.40 -9.55 21.57
C GLY A 15 -7.65 -8.70 21.83
N LYS A 16 -8.45 -9.07 22.84
CA LYS A 16 -9.75 -8.42 23.14
C LYS A 16 -9.64 -6.89 23.28
N ASN A 17 -8.54 -6.41 23.84
CA ASN A 17 -8.32 -4.98 24.11
C ASN A 17 -7.34 -4.34 23.10
N TRP A 18 -7.10 -4.94 21.92
CA TRP A 18 -6.09 -4.44 20.99
C TRP A 18 -6.34 -2.97 20.59
N LEU A 19 -7.61 -2.60 20.34
CA LEU A 19 -7.97 -1.25 19.93
C LEU A 19 -7.77 -0.25 21.07
N GLU A 20 -8.20 -0.60 22.28
CA GLU A 20 -7.99 0.23 23.47
C GLU A 20 -6.51 0.42 23.75
N ASN A 21 -5.72 -0.66 23.69
CA ASN A 21 -4.27 -0.62 23.86
C ASN A 21 -3.60 0.23 22.78
N PHE A 22 -4.01 0.12 21.52
CA PHE A 22 -3.48 0.93 20.42
C PHE A 22 -3.76 2.43 20.64
N VAL A 23 -5.01 2.77 20.99
CA VAL A 23 -5.43 4.15 21.25
C VAL A 23 -4.72 4.72 22.48
N GLN A 24 -4.55 3.95 23.56
CA GLN A 24 -3.88 4.38 24.78
C GLN A 24 -2.36 4.53 24.61
N ARG A 25 -1.71 3.60 23.90
CA ARG A 25 -0.24 3.59 23.76
C ARG A 25 0.27 4.63 22.75
N THR A 26 -0.54 5.03 21.77
CA THR A 26 -0.10 5.98 20.74
C THR A 26 0.33 7.33 21.36
N PRO A 27 -0.45 7.97 22.25
CA PRO A 27 0.01 9.14 22.99
C PRO A 27 1.26 8.91 23.85
N GLU A 28 1.35 7.76 24.54
CA GLU A 28 2.51 7.44 25.40
C GLU A 28 3.81 7.37 24.58
N VAL A 29 3.79 6.71 23.42
CA VAL A 29 4.92 6.61 22.51
C VAL A 29 5.29 7.98 21.94
N LYS A 30 4.29 8.76 21.51
CA LYS A 30 4.51 10.13 21.03
C LYS A 30 5.21 11.00 22.07
N ILE A 31 4.75 10.96 23.32
CA ILE A 31 5.32 11.76 24.42
C ILE A 31 6.72 11.25 24.76
N LYS A 32 6.90 9.94 24.94
CA LYS A 32 8.17 9.34 25.34
C LYS A 32 9.32 9.66 24.38
N TYR A 33 9.04 9.64 23.08
CA TYR A 33 10.06 9.88 22.04
C TYR A 33 9.96 11.28 21.41
N GLY A 34 9.07 12.15 21.90
CA GLY A 34 8.89 13.50 21.36
C GLY A 34 8.55 13.52 19.87
N ILE A 35 7.68 12.62 19.42
CA ILE A 35 7.35 12.45 17.99
C ILE A 35 6.32 13.51 17.59
N ALA A 36 6.71 14.36 16.63
CA ALA A 36 5.82 15.36 16.04
C ALA A 36 4.71 14.70 15.21
N GLU A 37 3.58 15.36 14.99
CA GLU A 37 2.48 14.77 14.22
C GLU A 37 2.84 14.53 12.76
N GLU A 38 3.66 15.41 12.20
CA GLU A 38 4.23 15.35 10.86
C GLU A 38 5.10 14.10 10.64
N ASP A 39 5.63 13.53 11.73
CA ASP A 39 6.56 12.41 11.75
C ASP A 39 5.89 11.05 12.03
N ILE A 40 4.55 11.03 12.08
CA ILE A 40 3.75 9.81 12.23
C ILE A 40 3.24 9.42 10.86
N TYR A 41 3.55 8.20 10.44
CA TYR A 41 3.21 7.63 9.15
C TYR A 41 2.43 6.34 9.33
N ASN A 42 1.49 6.08 8.42
CA ASN A 42 1.01 4.73 8.15
C ASN A 42 1.35 4.36 6.71
N PHE A 43 1.30 3.07 6.42
CA PHE A 43 1.25 2.60 5.03
C PHE A 43 0.39 1.34 4.95
N ASP A 44 -0.07 1.03 3.75
CA ASP A 44 -0.78 -0.21 3.45
C ASP A 44 -0.56 -0.62 2.00
N GLU A 45 -0.83 -1.89 1.70
CA GLU A 45 -0.80 -2.44 0.34
C GLU A 45 -2.19 -2.54 -0.27
N THR A 46 -2.28 -2.20 -1.55
CA THR A 46 -3.49 -2.40 -2.33
C THR A 46 -3.18 -3.04 -3.68
N GLY A 47 -3.99 -4.03 -4.07
CA GLY A 47 -3.87 -4.74 -5.34
C GLY A 47 -4.87 -4.22 -6.36
N PHE A 48 -4.40 -3.92 -7.56
CA PHE A 48 -5.21 -3.55 -8.72
C PHE A 48 -5.15 -4.65 -9.77
N GLN A 49 -6.30 -5.11 -10.25
CA GLN A 49 -6.35 -6.04 -11.39
C GLN A 49 -6.35 -5.25 -12.70
N MET A 50 -5.35 -5.51 -13.53
CA MET A 50 -5.30 -5.00 -14.89
C MET A 50 -6.31 -5.73 -15.76
N GLY A 51 -6.93 -5.02 -16.71
CA GLY A 51 -7.86 -5.61 -17.68
C GLY A 51 -9.27 -5.92 -17.14
N VAL A 52 -9.53 -5.73 -15.84
CA VAL A 52 -10.86 -5.94 -15.26
C VAL A 52 -11.72 -4.69 -15.43
N ILE A 53 -12.61 -4.74 -16.44
CA ILE A 53 -13.65 -3.73 -16.62
C ILE A 53 -14.69 -3.93 -15.52
N SER A 54 -14.82 -2.96 -14.60
CA SER A 54 -15.95 -2.90 -13.67
C SER A 54 -17.19 -2.35 -14.38
N GLY A 55 -18.37 -2.91 -14.07
CA GLY A 55 -19.62 -2.43 -14.64
C GLY A 55 -19.94 -1.02 -14.15
N GLY A 56 -20.03 -0.05 -15.05
CA GLY A 56 -20.49 1.31 -14.75
C GLY A 56 -22.02 1.41 -14.81
N LYS A 57 -22.63 2.22 -13.94
CA LYS A 57 -24.03 2.64 -14.12
C LYS A 57 -24.09 3.63 -15.28
N VAL A 58 -24.77 3.27 -16.36
CA VAL A 58 -24.97 4.13 -17.53
C VAL A 58 -26.45 4.46 -17.65
N VAL A 59 -26.80 5.75 -17.65
CA VAL A 59 -28.15 6.19 -18.02
C VAL A 59 -28.23 6.21 -19.54
N THR A 60 -29.11 5.38 -20.12
CA THR A 60 -29.31 5.32 -21.58
C THR A 60 -30.78 5.57 -21.90
N GLY A 61 -31.05 6.14 -23.07
CA GLY A 61 -32.42 6.29 -23.58
C GLY A 61 -33.09 4.93 -23.78
N PHE A 62 -34.42 4.89 -23.66
CA PHE A 62 -35.25 3.69 -23.60
C PHE A 62 -34.99 2.65 -24.72
N ASP A 63 -34.57 3.11 -25.91
CA ASP A 63 -34.34 2.27 -27.10
C ASP A 63 -33.02 1.48 -27.11
N ARG A 64 -32.14 1.63 -26.11
CA ARG A 64 -30.84 0.93 -26.07
C ARG A 64 -30.81 -0.21 -25.03
N ARG A 65 -31.69 -1.21 -25.20
CA ARG A 65 -31.74 -2.42 -24.36
C ARG A 65 -30.73 -3.53 -24.70
N ASN A 66 -29.72 -3.27 -25.54
CA ASN A 66 -28.71 -4.29 -25.80
C ASN A 66 -27.66 -4.31 -24.68
N ARG A 67 -27.64 -5.39 -23.91
CA ARG A 67 -26.53 -5.74 -22.99
C ARG A 67 -25.27 -5.86 -23.84
N ARG A 68 -24.46 -4.80 -23.89
CA ARG A 68 -23.13 -4.87 -24.47
C ARG A 68 -22.35 -5.93 -23.68
N LYS A 69 -21.89 -6.99 -24.36
CA LYS A 69 -20.94 -7.93 -23.74
C LYS A 69 -19.68 -7.15 -23.45
N ALA A 70 -19.32 -7.02 -22.17
CA ALA A 70 -17.99 -6.56 -21.82
C ALA A 70 -17.01 -7.63 -22.33
N VAL A 71 -16.28 -7.31 -23.40
CA VAL A 71 -15.15 -8.12 -23.84
C VAL A 71 -14.01 -7.75 -22.90
N GLN A 72 -13.76 -8.59 -21.90
CA GLN A 72 -12.57 -8.46 -21.07
C GLN A 72 -11.38 -8.97 -21.89
N PRO A 73 -10.34 -8.16 -22.11
CA PRO A 73 -9.06 -8.69 -22.52
C PRO A 73 -8.65 -9.74 -21.49
N GLY A 74 -8.23 -10.93 -21.93
CA GLY A 74 -7.92 -12.04 -21.03
C GLY A 74 -6.76 -11.80 -20.06
N ASN A 75 -6.14 -10.61 -20.07
CA ASN A 75 -5.11 -10.25 -19.11
C ASN A 75 -5.76 -9.99 -17.73
N ARG A 76 -5.27 -10.69 -16.71
CA ARG A 76 -5.72 -10.63 -15.31
C ARG A 76 -4.55 -10.41 -14.35
N GLU A 77 -3.47 -9.83 -14.85
CA GLU A 77 -2.30 -9.51 -14.04
C GLU A 77 -2.66 -8.56 -12.91
N TRP A 78 -2.04 -8.79 -11.75
CA TRP A 78 -2.17 -7.94 -10.58
C TRP A 78 -1.00 -6.96 -10.53
N VAL A 79 -1.30 -5.75 -10.10
CA VAL A 79 -0.33 -4.72 -9.74
C VAL A 79 -0.55 -4.38 -8.28
N THR A 80 0.49 -4.52 -7.46
CA THR A 80 0.43 -4.13 -6.05
C THR A 80 1.01 -2.74 -5.90
N VAL A 81 0.36 -1.90 -5.11
CA VAL A 81 0.84 -0.57 -4.76
C VAL A 81 0.98 -0.49 -3.26
N ILE A 82 2.16 -0.11 -2.79
CA ILE A 82 2.42 0.22 -1.39
C ILE A 82 2.38 1.74 -1.27
N GLN A 83 1.49 2.25 -0.43
CA GLN A 83 1.32 3.69 -0.24
C GLN A 83 1.40 4.07 1.22
N GLY A 84 2.24 5.07 1.52
CA GLY A 84 2.38 5.65 2.85
C GLY A 84 1.89 7.10 2.92
N ILE A 85 1.29 7.50 4.03
CA ILE A 85 0.86 8.88 4.28
C ILE A 85 1.15 9.27 5.73
N ASN A 86 1.53 10.53 5.96
CA ASN A 86 1.73 11.04 7.31
C ASN A 86 0.42 11.53 7.94
N ALA A 87 0.43 11.80 9.25
CA ALA A 87 -0.77 12.25 9.96
C ALA A 87 -1.25 13.66 9.54
N LYS A 88 -0.42 14.44 8.82
CA LYS A 88 -0.81 15.70 8.18
C LYS A 88 -1.34 15.55 6.75
N GLY A 89 -1.40 14.31 6.22
CA GLY A 89 -1.93 14.02 4.89
C GLY A 89 -0.90 14.11 3.76
N TRP A 90 0.39 14.25 4.05
CA TRP A 90 1.44 14.19 3.03
C TRP A 90 1.70 12.75 2.61
N ALA A 91 1.52 12.49 1.32
CA ALA A 91 1.71 11.20 0.69
C ALA A 91 3.19 10.98 0.31
N ILE A 92 3.73 9.81 0.68
CA ILE A 92 5.02 9.32 0.18
C ILE A 92 4.84 8.96 -1.31
N PRO A 93 5.85 9.15 -2.16
CA PRO A 93 5.79 8.69 -3.55
C PRO A 93 5.46 7.20 -3.65
N LEU A 94 4.66 6.81 -4.64
CA LEU A 94 4.15 5.44 -4.76
C LEU A 94 5.28 4.44 -4.97
N PHE A 95 5.11 3.25 -4.40
CA PHE A 95 5.94 2.10 -4.69
C PHE A 95 5.07 1.03 -5.35
N ILE A 96 5.31 0.79 -6.64
CA ILE A 96 4.48 -0.06 -7.50
C ILE A 96 5.23 -1.36 -7.78
N ILE A 97 4.53 -2.48 -7.68
CA ILE A 97 5.06 -3.82 -7.93
C ILE A 97 4.22 -4.46 -9.03
N PHE A 98 4.84 -4.72 -10.18
CA PHE A 98 4.21 -5.49 -11.25
C PHE A 98 4.57 -6.97 -11.15
N ALA A 99 3.62 -7.83 -11.56
CA ALA A 99 3.93 -9.22 -11.83
C ALA A 99 4.81 -9.33 -13.09
N GLY A 100 5.97 -9.98 -12.98
CA GLY A 100 6.85 -10.25 -14.11
C GLY A 100 8.33 -10.28 -13.73
N THR A 101 9.17 -10.78 -14.63
CA THR A 101 10.63 -10.84 -14.43
C THR A 101 11.34 -9.65 -15.07
N TYR A 102 10.78 -9.09 -16.13
CA TYR A 102 11.34 -7.95 -16.86
C TYR A 102 10.23 -6.98 -17.23
N HIS A 103 10.54 -5.68 -17.17
CA HIS A 103 9.76 -4.63 -17.79
C HIS A 103 10.62 -3.94 -18.86
N LEU A 104 9.97 -3.32 -19.84
CA LEU A 104 10.65 -2.44 -20.78
C LEU A 104 10.68 -1.04 -20.17
N SER A 105 11.88 -0.49 -19.96
CA SER A 105 12.04 0.88 -19.43
C SER A 105 11.29 1.92 -20.28
N ALA A 106 11.17 1.67 -21.59
CA ALA A 106 10.44 2.48 -22.55
C ALA A 106 8.96 2.70 -22.20
N TRP A 107 8.35 1.85 -21.37
CA TRP A 107 6.97 2.04 -20.92
C TRP A 107 6.77 3.30 -20.05
N TYR A 108 7.86 3.85 -19.52
CA TYR A 108 7.83 4.95 -18.55
C TYR A 108 8.62 6.18 -19.04
N GLU A 109 9.04 6.19 -20.31
CA GLU A 109 9.81 7.30 -20.91
C GLU A 109 8.94 8.51 -21.29
N GLY A 110 7.62 8.34 -21.40
CA GLY A 110 6.69 9.47 -21.38
C GLY A 110 6.60 9.97 -19.94
N ASN A 111 6.78 11.28 -19.71
CA ASN A 111 6.74 11.94 -18.39
C ASN A 111 5.40 11.82 -17.62
N ASP A 112 4.63 10.78 -17.87
CA ASP A 112 3.33 10.46 -17.27
C ASP A 112 3.48 9.89 -15.85
N ILE A 113 4.69 9.43 -15.47
CA ILE A 113 4.99 8.90 -14.14
C ILE A 113 6.02 9.81 -13.45
N PRO A 114 5.74 10.30 -12.23
CA PRO A 114 6.71 11.05 -11.45
C PRO A 114 8.01 10.26 -11.22
N LEU A 115 9.15 10.93 -11.39
CA LEU A 115 10.49 10.31 -11.29
C LEU A 115 10.84 9.79 -9.89
N ASP A 116 10.12 10.23 -8.87
CA ASP A 116 10.29 9.80 -7.49
C ASP A 116 9.45 8.57 -7.14
N TRP A 117 8.59 8.09 -8.05
CA TRP A 117 7.91 6.82 -7.88
C TRP A 117 8.85 5.66 -8.17
N VAL A 118 8.65 4.54 -7.48
CA VAL A 118 9.42 3.32 -7.69
C VAL A 118 8.56 2.29 -8.40
N ILE A 119 9.13 1.69 -9.45
CA ILE A 119 8.54 0.56 -10.16
C ILE A 119 9.45 -0.65 -9.94
N SER A 120 8.92 -1.64 -9.24
CA SER A 120 9.57 -2.91 -8.93
C SER A 120 8.80 -4.08 -9.55
N LEU A 121 9.45 -5.25 -9.55
CA LEU A 121 8.92 -6.48 -10.13
C LEU A 121 8.96 -7.61 -9.10
N SER A 122 7.97 -8.51 -9.16
CA SER A 122 8.03 -9.83 -8.53
C SER A 122 7.36 -10.87 -9.41
N ASP A 123 7.72 -12.15 -9.27
CA ASP A 123 7.20 -13.22 -10.12
C ASP A 123 5.67 -13.33 -10.10
N ASN A 124 5.05 -12.97 -8.97
CA ASN A 124 3.62 -13.10 -8.73
C ASN A 124 2.92 -11.75 -8.52
N GLY A 125 3.64 -10.63 -8.56
CA GLY A 125 3.12 -9.28 -8.31
C GLY A 125 2.85 -8.95 -6.85
N TRP A 126 3.21 -9.83 -5.91
CA TRP A 126 3.06 -9.61 -4.47
C TRP A 126 4.34 -9.08 -3.83
N THR A 127 4.20 -8.46 -2.66
CA THR A 127 5.31 -8.05 -1.81
C THR A 127 6.03 -9.28 -1.23
N ASN A 128 7.36 -9.21 -1.14
CA ASN A 128 8.19 -10.16 -0.43
C ASN A 128 9.15 -9.40 0.51
N ASN A 129 9.96 -10.11 1.30
CA ASN A 129 10.85 -9.48 2.28
C ASN A 129 11.84 -8.49 1.64
N GLU A 130 12.43 -8.84 0.50
CA GLU A 130 13.37 -7.96 -0.22
C GLU A 130 12.70 -6.67 -0.70
N LEU A 131 11.48 -6.78 -1.23
CA LEU A 131 10.68 -5.62 -1.65
C LEU A 131 10.24 -4.79 -0.45
N GLY A 132 9.93 -5.43 0.69
CA GLY A 132 9.67 -4.74 1.94
C GLY A 132 10.85 -3.88 2.39
N ILE A 133 12.07 -4.43 2.36
CA ILE A 133 13.29 -3.67 2.69
C ILE A 133 13.52 -2.53 1.70
N LYS A 134 13.34 -2.76 0.39
CA LYS A 134 13.42 -1.69 -0.62
C LYS A 134 12.40 -0.60 -0.37
N TRP A 135 11.19 -0.96 0.05
CA TRP A 135 10.18 0.01 0.44
C TRP A 135 10.60 0.80 1.70
N LEU A 136 11.21 0.18 2.71
CA LEU A 136 11.75 0.89 3.87
C LEU A 136 12.88 1.88 3.50
N GLN A 137 13.76 1.50 2.57
CA GLN A 137 14.78 2.40 2.04
C GLN A 137 14.16 3.59 1.29
N HIS A 138 13.10 3.33 0.51
CA HIS A 138 12.31 4.35 -0.15
C HIS A 138 11.63 5.29 0.86
N PHE A 139 11.02 4.72 1.90
CA PHE A 139 10.44 5.46 3.02
C PHE A 139 11.48 6.38 3.67
N ASP A 140 12.67 5.88 4.02
CA ASP A 140 13.71 6.71 4.63
C ASP A 140 14.17 7.83 3.70
N LYS A 141 14.44 7.51 2.43
CA LYS A 141 14.85 8.48 1.41
C LYS A 141 13.88 9.67 1.33
N HIS A 142 12.57 9.40 1.37
CA HIS A 142 11.54 10.43 1.16
C HIS A 142 11.10 11.14 2.44
N THR A 143 11.33 10.57 3.63
CA THR A 143 10.89 11.15 4.91
C THR A 143 12.01 11.77 5.72
N LYS A 144 13.27 11.31 5.57
CA LYS A 144 14.40 11.74 6.41
C LYS A 144 14.61 13.25 6.40
N GLY A 145 14.58 13.88 5.23
CA GLY A 145 14.75 15.33 5.06
C GLY A 145 13.53 16.17 5.48
N ARG A 146 12.41 15.51 5.79
CA ARG A 146 11.16 16.14 6.24
C ARG A 146 10.92 15.99 7.74
N THR A 147 11.73 15.16 8.41
CA THR A 147 11.58 14.90 9.84
C THR A 147 11.67 16.20 10.63
N VAL A 148 10.68 16.48 11.47
CA VAL A 148 10.66 17.67 12.33
C VAL A 148 11.33 17.37 13.68
N GLY A 149 10.98 16.22 14.27
CA GLY A 149 11.54 15.73 15.52
C GLY A 149 12.80 14.89 15.32
N VAL A 150 13.12 14.08 16.34
CA VAL A 150 14.27 13.16 16.32
C VAL A 150 13.87 11.78 15.79
N TYR A 151 12.63 11.36 16.07
CA TYR A 151 12.10 10.04 15.75
C TYR A 151 10.90 10.14 14.82
N ARG A 152 10.74 9.13 13.96
CA ARG A 152 9.55 8.91 13.13
C ARG A 152 8.82 7.68 13.64
N LEU A 153 7.49 7.74 13.72
CA LEU A 153 6.65 6.59 14.05
C LEU A 153 6.04 6.04 12.77
N LEU A 154 6.40 4.82 12.41
CA LEU A 154 5.77 4.11 11.31
C LEU A 154 4.78 3.07 11.86
N ILE A 155 3.51 3.19 11.50
CA ILE A 155 2.44 2.28 11.88
C ILE A 155 2.23 1.28 10.74
N ILE A 156 2.44 0.00 11.05
CA ILE A 156 2.40 -1.10 10.08
C ILE A 156 1.33 -2.10 10.48
N ASN A 157 0.73 -2.79 9.50
CA ASN A 157 -0.12 -3.94 9.77
C ASN A 157 0.77 -5.16 10.13
N GLY A 158 0.24 -6.11 10.91
CA GLY A 158 0.98 -7.33 11.30
C GLY A 158 0.98 -8.42 10.23
N HIS A 159 1.06 -8.04 8.95
CA HIS A 159 1.15 -9.01 7.86
C HIS A 159 2.51 -9.72 7.89
N GLU A 160 2.56 -10.99 7.50
CA GLU A 160 3.76 -11.85 7.64
C GLU A 160 4.99 -11.30 6.89
N SER A 161 4.78 -10.57 5.79
CA SER A 161 5.84 -9.85 5.06
C SER A 161 6.47 -8.68 5.82
N HIS A 162 5.87 -8.25 6.94
CA HIS A 162 6.36 -7.20 7.84
C HIS A 162 6.97 -7.76 9.13
N ASP A 163 7.03 -9.10 9.26
CA ASP A 163 7.50 -9.78 10.46
C ASP A 163 8.86 -10.47 10.27
N SER A 164 9.59 -10.10 9.20
CA SER A 164 10.96 -10.58 9.01
C SER A 164 11.94 -9.82 9.91
N LEU A 165 12.98 -10.52 10.38
CA LEU A 165 14.03 -9.94 11.24
C LEU A 165 14.78 -8.77 10.55
N GLU A 166 14.77 -8.72 9.22
CA GLU A 166 15.40 -7.67 8.42
C GLU A 166 14.52 -6.42 8.29
N PHE A 167 13.23 -6.55 8.59
CA PHE A 167 12.24 -5.46 8.59
C PHE A 167 12.07 -4.82 9.99
N GLN A 168 12.52 -5.51 11.05
CA GLN A 168 12.50 -5.08 12.46
C GLN A 168 13.82 -4.42 12.88
#